data_AF-A0A443S6T5-F1
#
_entry.id   AF-A0A443S6T5-F1
#
_cell.length_a   1.000
_cell.length_b   1.000
_cell.length_c   1.000
_cell.angle_alpha   90.00
_cell.angle_beta   90.00
_cell.angle_gamma   90.00
#
_symmetry.space_group_name_H-M   'P 1'
#
loop_
_entity.id
_entity.type
_entity.pdbx_description
1 polymer ?
#
loop_
_entity_poly.entity_id
_entity_poly.type
_entity_poly.pdbx_seq_one_letter_code
_entity_poly.pdbx_strand_id
1 'polypeptide(L)'
;MQSQSNSEVVKDHLSEDNNALSEEEQFEDCVDELDVETDEEFMNECELRLTADELDSRKLDALNFKENGNSLFRKKEYLEAEKMYTSALSVCPIRCSEERAILYSNRAAARHRLDSSKWKDKAIKDCGKAIKLNEKYTKPYLRRAVIYREMGGEHLDGALADFKKVLELEPSNKEASIAVYELQKEVDERNEKLKTEMLGKLKDLGNLVLKPFGLSTDNFQLQQNAESGGYSINFKQ
;
A
#
# COMPACT_ATOMS: atom_id res chain seq x y z
N MET A 1 -13.32 79.74 2.66
CA MET A 1 -14.54 79.49 3.47
C MET A 1 -15.31 78.37 2.79
N GLN A 2 -15.56 77.30 3.55
CA GLN A 2 -16.68 76.36 3.48
C GLN A 2 -17.26 75.97 2.10
N SER A 3 -17.25 74.68 1.79
CA SER A 3 -18.46 73.85 1.96
C SER A 3 -18.19 72.39 1.58
N GLN A 4 -18.67 71.50 2.44
CA GLN A 4 -18.68 70.04 2.32
C GLN A 4 -19.92 69.60 1.54
N SER A 5 -19.82 68.47 0.83
CA SER A 5 -20.90 67.48 0.67
C SER A 5 -20.27 66.15 0.20
N ASN A 6 -20.03 65.18 1.10
CA ASN A 6 -20.91 64.03 1.41
C ASN A 6 -21.33 63.16 0.22
N SER A 7 -20.84 61.90 0.24
CA SER A 7 -21.45 60.68 -0.33
C SER A 7 -20.47 59.54 -0.02
N GLU A 8 -20.51 59.00 1.19
CA GLU A 8 -21.23 57.76 1.55
C GLU A 8 -20.57 56.46 1.05
N VAL A 9 -20.30 55.65 2.06
CA VAL A 9 -19.74 54.31 2.06
C VAL A 9 -20.77 53.33 1.49
N VAL A 10 -20.36 52.46 0.57
CA VAL A 10 -20.81 51.07 0.59
C VAL A 10 -19.59 50.17 0.38
N LYS A 11 -19.27 49.43 1.45
CA LYS A 11 -18.34 48.29 1.45
C LYS A 11 -19.17 47.04 1.15
N ASP A 12 -18.86 46.34 0.07
CA ASP A 12 -19.13 44.90 -0.08
C ASP A 12 -17.76 44.29 -0.46
N HIS A 13 -17.04 43.64 0.47
CA HIS A 13 -17.19 42.24 0.88
C HIS A 13 -17.29 41.25 -0.29
N LEU A 14 -16.20 41.14 -1.06
CA LEU A 14 -15.80 39.87 -1.66
C LEU A 14 -14.30 39.70 -1.39
N SER A 15 -14.00 38.94 -0.33
CA SER A 15 -12.70 38.31 -0.15
C SER A 15 -12.56 37.24 -1.24
N GLU A 16 -11.81 37.56 -2.28
CA GLU A 16 -11.26 36.56 -3.19
C GLU A 16 -10.17 35.78 -2.45
N ASP A 17 -10.57 34.82 -1.62
CA ASP A 17 -9.71 33.71 -1.25
C ASP A 17 -9.60 32.80 -2.49
N ASN A 18 -8.76 33.22 -3.43
CA ASN A 18 -8.27 32.40 -4.52
C ASN A 18 -7.39 31.29 -3.92
N ASN A 19 -8.04 30.23 -3.45
CA ASN A 19 -7.38 28.94 -3.25
C ASN A 19 -7.13 28.31 -4.63
N ALA A 20 -6.17 28.88 -5.36
CA ALA A 20 -5.62 28.29 -6.56
C ALA A 20 -4.75 27.09 -6.14
N LEU A 21 -5.42 25.98 -5.84
CA LEU A 21 -4.80 24.65 -5.89
C LEU A 21 -4.19 24.50 -7.30
N SER A 22 -2.95 24.01 -7.36
CA SER A 22 -2.20 23.97 -8.61
C SER A 22 -2.97 23.15 -9.66
N GLU A 23 -2.78 23.47 -10.95
CA GLU A 23 -3.37 22.68 -12.06
C GLU A 23 -2.96 21.19 -11.97
N GLU A 24 -1.86 20.88 -11.28
CA GLU A 24 -1.43 19.51 -10.95
C GLU A 24 -2.35 18.81 -9.94
N GLU A 25 -2.80 19.51 -8.89
CA GLU A 25 -3.75 18.97 -7.89
C GLU A 25 -5.16 18.80 -8.47
N GLN A 26 -5.61 19.71 -9.34
CA GLN A 26 -6.88 19.55 -10.08
C GLN A 26 -6.82 18.42 -11.12
N PHE A 27 -5.64 18.12 -11.65
CA PHE A 27 -5.44 16.98 -12.53
C PHE A 27 -5.38 15.65 -11.75
N GLU A 28 -4.93 15.67 -10.49
CA GLU A 28 -4.87 14.49 -9.62
C GLU A 28 -6.25 14.07 -9.07
N ASP A 29 -7.13 15.03 -8.81
CA ASP A 29 -8.51 14.78 -8.38
C ASP A 29 -9.41 14.27 -9.53
N CYS A 30 -9.15 14.62 -10.79
CA CYS A 30 -9.93 14.06 -11.91
C CYS A 30 -9.54 12.62 -12.30
N VAL A 31 -8.41 12.10 -11.79
CA VAL A 31 -8.03 10.67 -11.97
C VAL A 31 -8.74 9.75 -10.97
N ASP A 32 -9.48 10.27 -9.99
CA ASP A 32 -10.25 9.45 -9.05
C ASP A 32 -11.51 8.83 -9.66
N GLU A 33 -12.00 9.34 -10.78
CA GLU A 33 -13.22 8.83 -11.43
C GLU A 33 -12.99 7.67 -12.42
N LEU A 34 -11.74 7.28 -12.67
CA LEU A 34 -11.39 6.23 -13.65
C LEU A 34 -10.74 4.99 -13.04
N ASP A 35 -10.77 4.80 -11.71
CA ASP A 35 -10.54 3.47 -11.13
C ASP A 35 -11.86 2.69 -11.25
N VAL A 36 -12.26 2.39 -12.49
CA VAL A 36 -13.35 1.46 -12.77
C VAL A 36 -12.85 0.11 -12.29
N GLU A 37 -13.09 -0.19 -11.01
CA GLU A 37 -13.28 -1.55 -10.55
C GLU A 37 -14.44 -2.09 -11.37
N THR A 38 -14.10 -2.64 -12.52
CA THR A 38 -15.02 -3.30 -13.43
C THR A 38 -15.65 -4.39 -12.60
N ASP A 39 -16.95 -4.24 -12.34
CA ASP A 39 -17.75 -5.25 -11.69
C ASP A 39 -17.51 -6.58 -12.43
N GLU A 40 -16.75 -7.47 -11.77
CA GLU A 40 -16.30 -8.73 -12.38
C GLU A 40 -17.51 -9.58 -12.74
N GLU A 41 -18.65 -9.43 -12.04
CA GLU A 41 -19.90 -10.12 -12.36
C GLU A 41 -20.49 -9.60 -13.68
N PHE A 42 -20.57 -8.27 -13.84
CA PHE A 42 -21.07 -7.66 -15.07
C PHE A 42 -20.22 -8.02 -16.30
N MET A 43 -18.90 -7.96 -16.15
CA MET A 43 -17.97 -8.35 -17.21
C MET A 43 -18.09 -9.83 -17.57
N ASN A 44 -18.29 -10.70 -16.57
CA ASN A 44 -18.47 -12.14 -16.79
C ASN A 44 -19.80 -12.42 -17.53
N GLU A 45 -20.89 -11.75 -17.16
CA GLU A 45 -22.16 -11.85 -17.89
C GLU A 45 -22.04 -11.40 -19.34
N CYS A 46 -21.28 -10.34 -19.60
CA CYS A 46 -21.03 -9.87 -20.96
C CYS A 46 -20.18 -10.86 -21.76
N GLU A 47 -19.19 -11.50 -21.13
CA GLU A 47 -18.35 -12.52 -21.78
C GLU A 47 -19.11 -13.79 -22.16
N LEU A 48 -20.12 -14.19 -21.37
CA LEU A 48 -20.97 -15.34 -21.69
C LEU A 48 -21.75 -15.17 -23.01
N ARG A 49 -21.90 -13.94 -23.50
CA ARG A 49 -22.58 -13.64 -24.77
C ARG A 49 -21.66 -13.65 -25.99
N LEU A 50 -20.35 -13.81 -25.77
CA LEU A 50 -19.35 -13.74 -26.83
C LEU A 50 -19.00 -15.13 -27.35
N THR A 51 -18.71 -15.18 -28.64
CA THR A 51 -18.15 -16.35 -29.30
C THR A 51 -16.68 -16.56 -28.92
N ALA A 52 -16.17 -17.76 -29.18
CA ALA A 52 -14.75 -18.06 -28.95
C ALA A 52 -13.84 -17.13 -29.75
N ASP A 53 -14.17 -16.86 -31.01
CA ASP A 53 -13.40 -15.99 -31.91
C ASP A 53 -13.37 -14.53 -31.42
N GLU A 54 -14.50 -14.02 -30.91
CA GLU A 54 -14.57 -12.67 -30.33
C GLU A 54 -13.73 -12.55 -29.04
N LEU A 55 -13.73 -13.59 -28.21
CA LEU A 55 -12.92 -13.63 -27.00
C LEU A 55 -11.42 -13.72 -27.32
N ASP A 56 -11.05 -14.46 -28.37
CA ASP A 56 -9.67 -14.54 -28.84
C ASP A 56 -9.22 -13.22 -29.47
N SER A 57 -10.11 -12.52 -30.20
CA SER A 57 -9.87 -11.16 -30.69
C SER A 57 -9.62 -10.19 -29.54
N ARG A 58 -10.46 -10.22 -28.50
CA ARG A 58 -10.29 -9.38 -27.30
C ARG A 58 -9.00 -9.67 -26.54
N LYS A 59 -8.62 -10.95 -26.46
CA LYS A 59 -7.33 -11.35 -25.88
C LYS A 59 -6.18 -10.76 -26.70
N LEU A 60 -6.26 -10.79 -28.03
CA LEU A 60 -5.23 -10.19 -28.90
C LEU A 60 -5.15 -8.68 -28.70
N ASP A 61 -6.28 -7.99 -28.60
CA ASP A 61 -6.31 -6.54 -28.32
C ASP A 61 -5.67 -6.21 -26.96
N ALA A 62 -5.97 -6.99 -25.92
CA ALA A 62 -5.33 -6.85 -24.61
C ALA A 62 -3.80 -7.00 -24.69
N LEU A 63 -3.31 -7.96 -25.49
CA LEU A 63 -1.88 -8.16 -25.69
C LEU A 63 -1.24 -6.99 -26.44
N ASN A 64 -1.93 -6.39 -27.41
CA ASN A 64 -1.46 -5.19 -28.11
C ASN A 64 -1.34 -3.99 -27.16
N PHE A 65 -2.36 -3.73 -26.33
CA PHE A 65 -2.30 -2.69 -25.30
C PHE A 65 -1.17 -2.93 -24.30
N LYS A 66 -0.98 -4.18 -23.87
CA LYS A 66 0.13 -4.58 -23.00
C LYS A 66 1.48 -4.27 -23.63
N GLU A 67 1.70 -4.59 -24.90
CA GLU A 67 2.99 -4.30 -25.56
C GLU A 67 3.23 -2.79 -25.72
N ASN A 68 2.18 -2.01 -25.98
CA ASN A 68 2.25 -0.54 -25.97
C ASN A 68 2.63 -0.02 -24.57
N GLY A 69 1.97 -0.53 -23.52
CA GLY A 69 2.30 -0.22 -22.13
C GLY A 69 3.73 -0.59 -21.76
N ASN A 70 4.23 -1.75 -22.21
CA ASN A 70 5.60 -2.19 -22.01
C ASN A 70 6.60 -1.23 -22.69
N SER A 71 6.28 -0.76 -23.90
CA SER A 71 7.08 0.20 -24.65
C SER A 71 7.18 1.55 -23.90
N LEU A 72 6.04 2.07 -23.46
CA LEU A 72 5.96 3.32 -22.66
C LEU A 72 6.70 3.19 -21.32
N PHE A 73 6.56 2.05 -20.64
CA PHE A 73 7.27 1.77 -19.39
C PHE A 73 8.79 1.80 -19.58
N ARG A 74 9.30 1.23 -20.68
CA ARG A 74 10.74 1.28 -21.02
C ARG A 74 11.21 2.70 -21.32
N LYS A 75 10.34 3.56 -21.85
CA LYS A 75 10.59 5.00 -22.05
C LYS A 75 10.46 5.82 -20.76
N LYS A 76 10.09 5.21 -19.64
CA LYS A 76 9.80 5.85 -18.35
C LYS A 76 8.56 6.75 -18.36
N GLU A 77 7.69 6.60 -19.36
CA GLU A 77 6.40 7.26 -19.43
C GLU A 77 5.38 6.46 -18.60
N TYR A 78 5.54 6.49 -17.28
CA TYR A 78 4.84 5.56 -16.38
C TYR A 78 3.32 5.78 -16.32
N LEU A 79 2.87 7.04 -16.40
CA LEU A 79 1.44 7.37 -16.39
C LEU A 79 0.75 6.85 -17.66
N GLU A 80 1.37 7.05 -18.83
CA GLU A 80 0.83 6.52 -20.08
C GLU A 80 0.90 4.99 -20.15
N ALA A 81 1.95 4.39 -19.57
CA ALA A 81 2.03 2.94 -19.42
C ALA A 81 0.90 2.40 -18.53
N GLU A 82 0.60 3.06 -17.41
CA GLU A 82 -0.51 2.73 -16.51
C GLU A 82 -1.84 2.73 -17.26
N LYS A 83 -2.12 3.79 -18.05
CA LYS A 83 -3.32 3.90 -18.87
C LYS A 83 -3.43 2.76 -19.88
N MET A 84 -2.33 2.41 -20.56
CA MET A 84 -2.32 1.30 -21.51
C MET A 84 -2.59 -0.05 -20.84
N TYR A 85 -2.04 -0.30 -19.65
CA TYR A 85 -2.36 -1.53 -18.91
C TYR A 85 -3.82 -1.55 -18.41
N THR A 86 -4.38 -0.40 -18.05
CA THR A 86 -5.80 -0.27 -17.70
C THR A 86 -6.70 -0.59 -18.91
N SER A 87 -6.39 -0.05 -20.10
CA SER A 87 -7.08 -0.42 -21.34
C SER A 87 -6.91 -1.90 -21.69
N ALA A 88 -5.73 -2.48 -21.43
CA ALA A 88 -5.52 -3.91 -21.62
C ALA A 88 -6.45 -4.73 -20.69
N LEU A 89 -6.58 -4.35 -19.42
CA LEU A 89 -7.43 -5.04 -18.45
C LEU A 89 -8.92 -4.91 -18.74
N SER A 90 -9.37 -3.79 -19.34
CA SER A 90 -10.78 -3.57 -19.67
C SER A 90 -11.25 -4.42 -20.86
N VAL A 91 -10.35 -4.76 -21.79
CA VAL A 91 -10.68 -5.64 -22.93
C VAL A 91 -10.27 -7.10 -22.70
N CYS A 92 -9.35 -7.38 -21.79
CA CYS A 92 -8.87 -8.74 -21.52
C CYS A 92 -9.98 -9.60 -20.91
N PRO A 93 -10.33 -10.74 -21.54
CA PRO A 93 -11.34 -11.63 -21.01
C PRO A 93 -11.02 -12.10 -19.58
N ILE A 94 -12.01 -12.16 -18.69
CA ILE A 94 -11.92 -12.63 -17.30
C ILE A 94 -11.39 -14.05 -17.24
N ARG A 95 -11.81 -14.90 -18.20
CA ARG A 95 -11.30 -16.29 -18.30
C ARG A 95 -9.79 -16.37 -18.53
N CYS A 96 -9.15 -15.31 -19.01
CA CYS A 96 -7.70 -15.23 -19.24
C CYS A 96 -6.97 -14.82 -17.95
N SER A 97 -7.08 -15.65 -16.91
CA SER A 97 -6.54 -15.35 -15.57
C SER A 97 -5.03 -15.11 -15.58
N GLU A 98 -4.27 -15.88 -16.36
CA GLU A 98 -2.81 -15.73 -16.48
C GLU A 98 -2.42 -14.38 -17.10
N GLU A 99 -3.06 -14.00 -18.21
CA GLU A 99 -2.82 -12.71 -18.85
C GLU A 99 -3.23 -11.55 -17.95
N ARG A 100 -4.40 -11.64 -17.29
CA ARG A 100 -4.85 -10.62 -16.34
C ARG A 100 -3.89 -10.47 -15.16
N ALA A 101 -3.36 -11.58 -14.62
CA ALA A 101 -2.36 -11.52 -13.55
C ALA A 101 -1.09 -10.78 -14.00
N ILE A 102 -0.63 -11.00 -15.24
CA ILE A 102 0.50 -10.28 -15.83
C ILE A 102 0.17 -8.79 -15.99
N LEU A 103 -1.01 -8.45 -16.49
CA LEU A 103 -1.44 -7.06 -16.68
C LEU A 103 -1.51 -6.29 -15.36
N TYR A 104 -2.13 -6.85 -14.32
CA TYR A 104 -2.14 -6.26 -12.99
C TYR A 104 -0.72 -6.07 -12.44
N SER A 105 0.16 -7.07 -12.58
CA SER A 105 1.56 -6.94 -12.12
C SER A 105 2.34 -5.86 -12.88
N ASN A 106 2.08 -5.68 -14.18
CA ASN A 106 2.70 -4.64 -14.98
C ASN A 106 2.15 -3.25 -14.65
N ARG A 107 0.83 -3.13 -14.43
CA ARG A 107 0.22 -1.88 -13.97
C ARG A 107 0.72 -1.48 -12.58
N ALA A 108 0.85 -2.44 -11.66
CA ALA A 108 1.49 -2.21 -10.37
C ALA A 108 2.91 -1.68 -10.51
N ALA A 109 3.69 -2.21 -11.47
CA ALA A 109 5.03 -1.73 -11.76
C ALA A 109 5.03 -0.27 -12.21
N ALA A 110 4.11 0.11 -13.10
CA ALA A 110 3.97 1.49 -13.57
C ALA A 110 3.55 2.42 -12.44
N ARG A 111 2.53 2.04 -11.66
CA ARG A 111 2.02 2.79 -10.50
C ARG A 111 3.09 2.97 -9.42
N HIS A 112 3.90 1.95 -9.14
CA HIS A 112 5.02 2.06 -8.18
C HIS A 112 6.07 3.10 -8.60
N ARG A 113 6.21 3.37 -9.91
CA ARG A 113 7.15 4.39 -10.42
C ARG A 113 6.59 5.81 -10.39
N LEU A 114 5.30 5.99 -10.10
CA LEU A 114 4.67 7.29 -9.92
C LEU A 114 4.87 7.78 -8.48
N ASP A 115 5.08 9.09 -8.32
CA ASP A 115 5.37 9.69 -7.02
C ASP A 115 4.06 10.07 -6.33
N SER A 116 3.58 9.23 -5.41
CA SER A 116 2.52 9.54 -4.43
C SER A 116 2.26 8.31 -3.56
N SER A 117 1.88 8.50 -2.29
CA SER A 117 1.42 7.39 -1.44
C SER A 117 0.19 6.70 -2.04
N LYS A 118 -0.69 7.45 -2.71
CA LYS A 118 -1.89 6.94 -3.38
C LYS A 118 -1.56 5.92 -4.46
N TRP A 119 -0.49 6.17 -5.23
CA TRP A 119 -0.03 5.25 -6.26
C TRP A 119 0.56 3.96 -5.68
N LYS A 120 1.24 4.03 -4.52
CA LYS A 120 1.72 2.84 -3.80
C LYS A 120 0.55 1.95 -3.36
N ASP A 121 -0.51 2.54 -2.81
CA ASP A 121 -1.71 1.79 -2.40
C ASP A 121 -2.40 1.11 -3.61
N LYS A 122 -2.55 1.84 -4.73
CA LYS A 122 -3.08 1.27 -5.98
C LYS A 122 -2.19 0.14 -6.52
N ALA A 123 -0.86 0.27 -6.43
CA ALA A 123 0.08 -0.77 -6.85
C ALA A 123 0.00 -2.03 -5.96
N ILE A 124 -0.16 -1.87 -4.64
CA ILE A 124 -0.37 -2.97 -3.70
C ILE A 124 -1.65 -3.73 -4.02
N LYS A 125 -2.75 -3.01 -4.28
CA LYS A 125 -4.03 -3.59 -4.69
C LYS A 125 -3.89 -4.42 -5.97
N ASP A 126 -3.22 -3.88 -6.98
CA ASP A 126 -2.96 -4.59 -8.24
C ASP A 126 -2.10 -5.85 -8.02
N CYS A 127 -1.05 -5.77 -7.20
CA CYS A 127 -0.27 -6.97 -6.86
C CYS A 127 -1.14 -8.03 -6.17
N GLY A 128 -2.04 -7.62 -5.27
CA GLY A 128 -3.02 -8.51 -4.63
C GLY A 128 -3.96 -9.18 -5.64
N LYS A 129 -4.49 -8.44 -6.62
CA LYS A 129 -5.32 -8.99 -7.70
C LYS A 129 -4.52 -9.99 -8.55
N ALA A 130 -3.28 -9.65 -8.91
CA ALA A 130 -2.40 -10.56 -9.67
C ALA A 130 -2.12 -11.88 -8.92
N ILE A 131 -1.87 -11.80 -7.61
CA ILE A 131 -1.62 -12.98 -6.76
C ILE A 131 -2.87 -13.86 -6.66
N LYS A 132 -4.06 -13.27 -6.48
CA LYS A 132 -5.32 -14.03 -6.45
C LYS A 132 -5.58 -14.78 -7.75
N LEU A 133 -5.21 -14.19 -8.89
CA LEU A 133 -5.38 -14.81 -10.21
C LEU A 133 -4.32 -15.88 -10.50
N ASN A 134 -3.10 -15.70 -10.01
CA ASN A 134 -2.01 -16.67 -10.16
C ASN A 134 -1.05 -16.64 -8.96
N GLU A 135 -1.26 -17.57 -8.02
CA GLU A 135 -0.46 -17.70 -6.80
C GLU A 135 0.98 -18.16 -7.04
N LYS A 136 1.29 -18.71 -8.23
CA LYS A 136 2.64 -19.13 -8.61
C LYS A 136 3.40 -18.02 -9.32
N TYR A 137 2.77 -16.88 -9.58
CA TYR A 137 3.42 -15.78 -10.26
C TYR A 137 4.27 -14.98 -9.28
N THR A 138 5.59 -15.18 -9.33
CA THR A 138 6.53 -14.60 -8.36
C THR A 138 6.62 -13.07 -8.41
N LYS A 139 6.52 -12.47 -9.61
CA LYS A 139 6.73 -11.02 -9.81
C LYS A 139 5.84 -10.11 -8.95
N PRO A 140 4.51 -10.32 -8.83
CA PRO A 140 3.68 -9.49 -7.96
C PRO A 140 4.05 -9.60 -6.47
N TYR A 141 4.50 -10.76 -5.98
CA TYR A 141 5.03 -10.86 -4.61
C TYR A 141 6.27 -10.00 -4.43
N LEU A 142 7.26 -10.11 -5.34
CA LEU A 142 8.48 -9.31 -5.29
C LEU A 142 8.16 -7.80 -5.31
N ARG A 143 7.26 -7.37 -6.18
CA ARG A 143 6.85 -5.96 -6.29
C ARG A 143 6.16 -5.47 -5.02
N ARG A 144 5.18 -6.21 -4.51
CA ARG A 144 4.45 -5.85 -3.30
C ARG A 144 5.37 -5.80 -2.09
N ALA A 145 6.32 -6.74 -1.99
CA ALA A 145 7.33 -6.76 -0.94
C ALA A 145 8.22 -5.51 -0.96
N VAL A 146 8.69 -5.10 -2.15
CA VAL A 146 9.49 -3.88 -2.32
C VAL A 146 8.68 -2.64 -1.92
N ILE A 147 7.43 -2.52 -2.37
CA ILE A 147 6.56 -1.39 -2.02
C ILE A 147 6.32 -1.35 -0.50
N TYR A 148 6.00 -2.48 0.13
CA TYR A 148 5.83 -2.57 1.57
C TYR A 148 7.10 -2.20 2.35
N ARG A 149 8.27 -2.65 1.89
CA ARG A 149 9.55 -2.25 2.49
C ARG A 149 9.79 -0.74 2.39
N GLU A 150 9.47 -0.13 1.25
CA GLU A 150 9.58 1.33 1.06
C GLU A 150 8.59 2.13 1.94
N MET A 151 7.42 1.58 2.25
CA MET A 151 6.46 2.20 3.17
C MET A 151 6.87 2.04 4.64
N GLY A 152 7.56 0.95 4.98
CA GLY A 152 8.08 0.70 6.32
C GLY A 152 7.00 0.53 7.39
N GLY A 153 7.39 0.68 8.66
CA GLY A 153 6.45 0.65 9.80
C GLY A 153 5.66 -0.65 9.93
N GLU A 154 4.34 -0.56 9.82
CA GLU A 154 3.42 -1.70 9.90
C GLU A 154 3.47 -2.62 8.67
N HIS A 155 4.02 -2.14 7.55
CA HIS A 155 4.10 -2.92 6.31
C HIS A 155 5.30 -3.88 6.28
N LEU A 156 6.25 -3.76 7.22
CA LEU A 156 7.47 -4.59 7.24
C LEU A 156 7.17 -6.09 7.36
N ASP A 157 6.15 -6.48 8.12
CA ASP A 157 5.75 -7.89 8.24
C ASP A 157 5.20 -8.43 6.91
N GLY A 158 4.41 -7.61 6.20
CA GLY A 158 3.90 -7.93 4.87
C GLY A 158 5.03 -8.06 3.84
N ALA A 159 6.02 -7.15 3.88
CA ALA A 159 7.21 -7.23 3.04
C ALA A 159 7.98 -8.54 3.27
N LEU A 160 8.23 -8.87 4.53
CA LEU A 160 8.94 -10.08 4.93
C LEU A 160 8.18 -11.35 4.50
N ALA A 161 6.86 -11.37 4.65
CA ALA A 161 6.02 -12.49 4.22
C ALA A 161 6.08 -12.70 2.71
N ASP A 162 5.99 -11.62 1.92
CA ASP A 162 6.05 -11.71 0.46
C ASP A 162 7.44 -12.13 -0.04
N PHE A 163 8.53 -11.61 0.52
CA PHE A 163 9.87 -12.07 0.16
C PHE A 163 10.12 -13.53 0.55
N LYS A 164 9.60 -13.98 1.70
CA LYS A 164 9.63 -15.41 2.06
C LYS A 164 8.86 -16.24 1.03
N LYS A 165 7.70 -15.77 0.58
CA LYS A 165 6.92 -16.45 -0.47
C LYS A 165 7.67 -16.52 -1.79
N VAL A 166 8.40 -15.46 -2.17
CA VAL A 166 9.30 -15.48 -3.33
C VAL A 166 10.35 -16.57 -3.20
N LEU A 167 10.97 -16.75 -2.03
CA LEU A 167 11.96 -17.81 -1.79
C LEU A 167 11.36 -19.22 -1.78
N GLU A 168 10.09 -19.38 -1.40
CA GLU A 168 9.39 -20.66 -1.54
C GLU A 168 9.20 -21.04 -3.01
N LEU A 169 8.87 -20.07 -3.87
CA LEU A 169 8.64 -20.28 -5.30
C LEU A 169 9.95 -20.33 -6.11
N GLU A 170 10.92 -19.50 -5.74
CA GLU A 170 12.22 -19.34 -6.40
C GLU A 170 13.35 -19.32 -5.35
N PRO A 171 13.79 -20.49 -4.86
CA PRO A 171 14.82 -20.58 -3.80
C PRO A 171 16.16 -19.93 -4.15
N SER A 172 16.47 -19.76 -5.44
CA SER A 172 17.70 -19.12 -5.93
C SER A 172 17.60 -17.59 -6.08
N ASN A 173 16.47 -16.98 -5.69
CA ASN A 173 16.25 -15.54 -5.81
C ASN A 173 17.11 -14.77 -4.79
N LYS A 174 18.26 -14.25 -5.25
CA LYS A 174 19.23 -13.55 -4.40
C LYS A 174 18.67 -12.27 -3.78
N GLU A 175 17.87 -11.53 -4.53
CA GLU A 175 17.25 -10.28 -4.05
C GLU A 175 16.34 -10.56 -2.85
N ALA A 176 15.46 -11.55 -2.97
CA ALA A 176 14.59 -11.96 -1.87
C ALA A 176 15.38 -12.51 -0.67
N SER A 177 16.44 -13.28 -0.91
CA SER A 177 17.28 -13.82 0.17
C SER A 177 17.97 -12.72 0.99
N ILE A 178 18.49 -11.68 0.32
CA ILE A 178 19.10 -10.54 0.99
C ILE A 178 18.03 -9.75 1.74
N ALA A 179 16.91 -9.47 1.08
CA ALA A 179 15.82 -8.69 1.68
C ALA A 179 15.24 -9.36 2.93
N VAL A 180 15.05 -10.70 2.95
CA VAL A 180 14.59 -11.43 4.14
C VAL A 180 15.57 -11.27 5.31
N TYR A 181 16.88 -11.37 5.05
CA TYR A 181 17.89 -11.23 6.10
C TYR A 181 17.91 -9.81 6.69
N GLU A 182 17.77 -8.78 5.85
CA GLU A 182 17.72 -7.38 6.27
C GLU A 182 16.43 -7.08 7.05
N LEU A 183 15.28 -7.41 6.45
CA LEU A 183 13.96 -7.13 7.03
C LEU A 183 13.73 -7.86 8.34
N GLN A 184 14.27 -9.07 8.53
CA GLN A 184 14.11 -9.78 9.79
C GLN A 184 14.73 -8.98 10.94
N LYS A 185 15.87 -8.34 10.73
CA LYS A 185 16.51 -7.48 11.74
C LYS A 185 15.66 -6.24 12.03
N GLU A 186 15.17 -5.57 10.99
CA GLU A 186 14.33 -4.38 11.13
C GLU A 186 13.02 -4.69 11.89
N VAL A 187 12.40 -5.84 11.58
CA VAL A 187 11.20 -6.32 12.28
C VAL A 187 11.51 -6.63 13.74
N ASP A 188 12.62 -7.31 14.03
CA ASP A 188 13.02 -7.65 15.40
C ASP A 188 13.33 -6.39 16.22
N GLU A 189 14.06 -5.43 15.64
CA GLU A 189 14.35 -4.13 16.25
C GLU A 189 13.07 -3.33 16.54
N ARG A 190 12.14 -3.27 15.58
CA ARG A 190 10.83 -2.65 15.75
C ARG A 190 10.05 -3.33 16.89
N ASN A 191 10.05 -4.65 16.93
CA ASN A 191 9.32 -5.43 17.93
C ASN A 191 9.89 -5.24 19.34
N GLU A 192 11.21 -5.21 19.51
CA GLU A 192 11.84 -4.92 20.82
C GLU A 192 11.61 -3.47 21.27
N LYS A 193 11.59 -2.51 20.34
CA LYS A 193 11.19 -1.13 20.64
C LYS A 193 9.75 -1.05 21.11
N LEU A 194 8.82 -1.66 20.38
CA LEU A 194 7.39 -1.71 20.75
C LEU A 194 7.19 -2.36 22.11
N LYS A 195 7.88 -3.48 22.37
CA LYS A 195 7.85 -4.17 23.67
C LYS A 195 8.33 -3.28 24.81
N THR A 196 9.42 -2.55 24.62
CA THR A 196 9.94 -1.61 25.62
C THR A 196 8.96 -0.48 25.91
N GLU A 197 8.36 0.10 24.86
CA GLU A 197 7.34 1.15 24.99
C GLU A 197 6.08 0.63 25.71
N MET A 198 5.62 -0.58 25.37
CA MET A 198 4.46 -1.20 26.02
C MET A 198 4.73 -1.51 27.50
N LEU A 199 5.91 -2.03 27.83
CA LEU A 199 6.31 -2.26 29.22
C LEU A 199 6.36 -0.96 30.03
N GLY A 200 6.86 0.13 29.44
CA GLY A 200 6.84 1.46 30.04
C GLY A 200 5.42 1.94 30.35
N LYS A 201 4.52 1.89 29.35
CA LYS A 201 3.10 2.26 29.54
C LYS A 201 2.40 1.41 30.60
N LEU A 202 2.70 0.11 30.64
CA LEU A 202 2.14 -0.79 31.66
C LEU A 202 2.66 -0.47 33.06
N LYS A 203 3.95 -0.10 33.16
CA LYS A 203 4.57 0.37 34.41
C LYS A 203 3.90 1.65 34.93
N ASP A 204 3.67 2.61 34.05
CA ASP A 204 3.01 3.88 34.40
C ASP A 204 1.56 3.66 34.86
N LEU A 205 0.83 2.76 34.19
CA LEU A 205 -0.51 2.36 34.61
C LEU A 205 -0.51 1.68 35.98
N GLY A 206 0.44 0.77 36.22
CA GLY A 206 0.62 0.14 37.53
C GLY A 206 0.91 1.16 38.63
N ASN A 207 1.81 2.12 38.36
CA ASN A 207 2.13 3.20 39.28
C ASN A 207 0.94 4.10 39.59
N LEU A 208 0.06 4.37 38.62
CA LEU A 208 -1.16 5.14 38.85
C LEU A 208 -2.08 4.47 39.88
N VAL A 209 -2.22 3.14 39.81
CA VAL A 209 -3.03 2.36 40.75
C VAL A 209 -2.37 2.24 42.12
N LEU A 210 -1.04 2.15 42.17
CA LEU A 210 -0.28 1.94 43.39
C LEU A 210 0.00 3.23 44.19
N LYS A 211 -0.01 4.39 43.52
CA LYS A 211 0.30 5.69 44.13
C LYS A 211 -0.56 6.06 45.34
N PRO A 212 -1.90 5.83 45.38
CA PRO A 212 -2.73 6.09 46.57
C PRO A 212 -2.31 5.27 47.81
N PHE A 213 -1.61 4.16 47.59
CA PHE A 213 -1.12 3.28 48.66
C PHE A 213 0.33 3.57 49.06
N GLY A 214 0.96 4.62 48.49
CA GLY A 214 2.37 4.91 48.70
C GLY A 214 3.31 3.88 48.08
N LEU A 215 2.83 3.14 47.07
CA LEU A 215 3.56 2.07 46.39
C LEU A 215 3.91 2.46 44.94
N SER A 216 4.90 1.76 44.39
CA SER A 216 5.32 1.79 43.00
C SER A 216 5.54 0.36 42.49
N THR A 217 5.43 0.17 41.18
CA THR A 217 5.85 -1.05 40.49
C THR A 217 7.32 -1.40 40.77
N ASP A 218 8.16 -0.41 41.08
CA ASP A 218 9.56 -0.62 41.47
C ASP A 218 9.72 -1.32 42.83
N ASN A 219 8.69 -1.30 43.68
CA ASN A 219 8.70 -2.03 44.95
C ASN A 219 8.56 -3.55 44.75
N PHE A 220 8.19 -4.02 43.56
CA PHE A 220 7.97 -5.45 43.28
C PHE A 220 9.07 -5.98 42.35
N GLN A 221 9.95 -6.83 42.87
CA GLN A 221 11.05 -7.46 42.13
C GLN A 221 10.68 -8.89 41.73
N LEU A 222 10.62 -9.14 40.43
CA LEU A 222 10.43 -10.48 39.87
C LEU A 222 11.75 -11.26 39.87
N GLN A 223 11.75 -12.44 40.46
CA GLN A 223 12.87 -13.37 40.46
C GLN A 223 12.46 -14.69 39.81
N GLN A 224 13.08 -15.02 38.67
CA GLN A 224 12.84 -16.28 37.98
C GLN A 224 13.67 -17.39 38.61
N ASN A 225 13.04 -18.52 38.95
CA ASN A 225 13.72 -19.67 39.49
C ASN A 225 14.22 -20.57 38.35
N ALA A 226 15.55 -20.68 38.20
CA ALA A 226 16.20 -21.33 37.07
C ALA A 226 15.91 -22.84 36.96
N GLU A 227 15.54 -23.51 38.05
CA GLU A 227 15.28 -24.95 38.08
C GLU A 227 13.82 -25.32 37.76
N SER A 228 12.87 -24.44 38.09
CA SER A 228 11.43 -24.71 37.91
C SER A 228 10.77 -23.88 36.80
N GLY A 229 11.45 -22.86 36.28
CA GLY A 229 10.88 -21.89 35.34
C GLY A 229 9.82 -20.97 35.95
N GLY A 230 9.45 -21.16 37.22
CA GLY A 230 8.47 -20.37 37.95
C GLY A 230 9.01 -18.98 38.34
N TYR A 231 8.10 -18.02 38.51
CA TYR A 231 8.41 -16.66 38.94
C TYR A 231 7.99 -16.45 40.40
N SER A 232 8.88 -15.89 41.23
CA SER A 232 8.53 -15.36 42.55
C SER A 232 8.54 -13.84 42.52
N ILE A 233 7.64 -13.20 43.25
CA ILE A 233 7.60 -11.74 43.41
C ILE A 233 8.04 -11.41 44.82
N ASN A 234 9.14 -10.66 44.93
CA ASN A 234 9.64 -10.14 46.20
C ASN A 234 9.29 -8.67 46.33
N PHE A 235 8.81 -8.27 47.50
CA PHE A 235 8.52 -6.86 47.79
C PHE A 235 9.70 -6.22 48.52
N LYS A 236 10.15 -5.05 48.04
CA LYS A 236 11.13 -4.19 48.71
C LYS A 236 10.51 -2.82 48.98
N GLN A 237 10.57 -2.41 50.24
CA GLN A 237 10.10 -1.11 50.71
C GLN A 237 11.27 -0.17 50.94
#